data_AF-A0A354WA95-F1
#
_entry.id   AF-A0A354WA95-F1
#
_cell.length_a   1.000
_cell.length_b   1.000
_cell.length_c   1.000
_cell.angle_alpha   90.00
_cell.angle_beta   90.00
_cell.angle_gamma   90.00
#
_symmetry.space_group_name_H-M   'P 1'
#
loop_
_entity.id
_entity.type
_entity.pdbx_description
1 polymer ?
#
loop_
_entity_poly.entity_id
_entity_poly.type
_entity_poly.pdbx_seq_one_letter_code
_entity_poly.pdbx_strand_id
1 'polypeptide(L)'
;AVVETICGRPRAVDYRSIPAAAFTHPEISYVGLNEPAAKELGQTEGFEIATVKTYFKGNSKAIAEGETEGMAKVIYRKDTGELLGVHIFGLHASDLIQEAANAMYQRQSVHDLVFLVHTHPTLSEVLDEAYKRAVFSVGGH
;
A
#
# COMPACT_ATOMS: atom_id res chain seq x y z
N ALA A 1 -7.14 22.11 -5.03
CA ALA A 1 -8.54 22.10 -4.53
C ALA A 1 -9.05 23.53 -4.34
N VAL A 2 -8.59 24.28 -3.33
CA VAL A 2 -9.11 25.63 -3.00
C VAL A 2 -9.16 26.57 -4.21
N VAL A 3 -8.04 26.77 -4.91
CA VAL A 3 -7.99 27.67 -6.09
C VAL A 3 -8.95 27.22 -7.19
N GLU A 4 -9.03 25.92 -7.46
CA GLU A 4 -9.95 25.39 -8.48
C GLU A 4 -11.41 25.64 -8.11
N THR A 5 -11.78 25.39 -6.85
CA THR A 5 -13.12 25.65 -6.34
C THR A 5 -13.49 27.12 -6.45
N ILE A 6 -12.57 28.03 -6.11
CA ILE A 6 -12.75 29.48 -6.29
C ILE A 6 -12.98 29.83 -7.77
N CYS A 7 -12.29 29.15 -8.69
CA CYS A 7 -12.46 29.31 -10.12
C CYS A 7 -13.67 28.54 -10.71
N GLY A 8 -14.60 28.04 -9.89
CA GLY A 8 -15.79 27.31 -10.36
C GLY A 8 -15.51 25.91 -10.89
N ARG A 9 -14.33 25.33 -10.60
CA ARG A 9 -13.96 23.94 -10.93
C ARG A 9 -13.95 23.11 -9.63
N PRO A 10 -15.05 22.45 -9.26
CA PRO A 10 -15.12 21.73 -8.00
C PRO A 10 -14.10 20.59 -7.96
N ARG A 11 -13.23 20.60 -6.93
CA ARG A 11 -12.26 19.53 -6.68
C ARG A 11 -12.20 19.18 -5.21
N ALA A 12 -12.43 17.92 -4.89
CA ALA A 12 -12.22 17.35 -3.56
C ALA A 12 -10.83 16.69 -3.45
N VAL A 13 -10.28 16.68 -2.25
CA VAL A 13 -9.05 15.93 -1.93
C VAL A 13 -9.48 14.62 -1.27
N ASP A 14 -8.99 13.49 -1.77
CA ASP A 14 -9.14 12.22 -1.06
C ASP A 14 -8.05 12.11 0.01
N TYR A 15 -8.42 12.47 1.23
CA TYR A 15 -7.51 12.45 2.38
C TYR A 15 -6.99 11.06 2.73
N ARG A 16 -7.68 9.97 2.33
CA ARG A 16 -7.19 8.60 2.59
C ARG A 16 -5.97 8.28 1.73
N SER A 17 -5.85 8.89 0.56
CA SER A 17 -4.74 8.71 -0.37
C SER A 17 -3.49 9.55 -0.07
N ILE A 18 -3.50 10.35 0.99
CA ILE A 18 -2.34 11.18 1.37
C ILE A 18 -1.32 10.31 2.11
N PRO A 19 -0.11 10.10 1.58
CA PRO A 19 0.93 9.36 2.28
C PRO A 19 1.58 10.21 3.38
N ALA A 20 2.12 9.52 4.38
CA ALA A 20 2.98 10.10 5.40
C ALA A 20 4.26 9.28 5.54
N ALA A 21 5.37 9.95 5.87
CA ALA A 21 6.66 9.30 6.06
C ALA A 21 7.46 9.93 7.21
N ALA A 22 8.25 9.10 7.88
CA ALA A 22 9.29 9.48 8.81
C ALA A 22 10.64 9.00 8.26
N PHE A 23 11.58 9.93 8.10
CA PHE A 23 12.89 9.72 7.48
C PHE A 23 13.93 9.23 8.50
N THR A 24 13.54 8.26 9.33
CA THR A 24 14.45 7.52 10.21
C THR A 24 15.29 6.52 9.42
N HIS A 25 16.18 5.80 10.08
CA HIS A 25 16.93 4.70 9.47
C HIS A 25 16.64 3.40 10.24
N PRO A 26 15.88 2.45 9.67
CA PRO A 26 15.20 2.53 8.37
C PRO A 26 14.04 3.54 8.35
N GLU A 27 13.62 3.94 7.15
CA GLU A 27 12.48 4.85 6.96
C GLU A 27 11.17 4.13 7.31
N ILE A 28 10.15 4.92 7.67
CA ILE A 28 8.79 4.43 7.93
C ILE A 28 7.83 5.26 7.09
N SER A 29 6.86 4.63 6.46
CA SER A 29 5.86 5.30 5.64
C SER A 29 4.53 4.55 5.69
N TYR A 30 3.44 5.26 5.46
CA TYR A 30 2.13 4.65 5.31
C TYR A 30 1.18 5.53 4.48
N VAL A 31 0.12 4.89 3.98
CA VAL A 31 -1.04 5.55 3.38
C VAL A 31 -2.30 4.77 3.74
N GLY A 32 -3.43 5.46 3.86
CA GLY A 32 -4.72 4.87 4.23
C GLY A 32 -4.83 4.45 5.69
N LEU A 33 -5.63 3.41 5.93
CA LEU A 33 -6.01 2.97 7.27
C LEU A 33 -4.92 2.11 7.91
N ASN A 34 -4.81 2.19 9.24
CA ASN A 34 -4.16 1.14 10.02
C ASN A 34 -5.12 -0.06 10.20
N GLU A 35 -4.60 -1.21 10.64
CA GLU A 35 -5.41 -2.44 10.73
C GLU A 35 -6.59 -2.33 11.72
N PRO A 36 -6.44 -1.76 12.94
CA PRO A 36 -7.59 -1.52 13.81
C PRO A 36 -8.69 -0.67 13.16
N ALA A 37 -8.32 0.45 12.53
CA ALA A 37 -9.28 1.34 11.86
C ALA A 37 -9.94 0.66 10.65
N ALA A 38 -9.20 -0.15 9.89
CA ALA A 38 -9.75 -0.93 8.78
C ALA A 38 -10.74 -2.00 9.27
N LYS A 39 -10.49 -2.63 10.42
CA LYS A 39 -11.43 -3.58 11.05
C LYS A 39 -12.70 -2.89 11.53
N GLU A 40 -12.58 -1.73 12.17
CA GLU A 40 -13.72 -0.93 12.61
C GLU A 40 -14.59 -0.47 11.43
N LEU A 41 -13.94 -0.03 10.34
CA LEU A 41 -14.64 0.31 9.10
C LEU A 41 -15.38 -0.91 8.52
N GLY A 42 -14.71 -2.05 8.43
CA GLY A 42 -15.32 -3.29 7.94
C GLY A 42 -16.52 -3.73 8.78
N GLN A 43 -16.47 -3.57 10.11
CA GLN A 43 -17.60 -3.84 11.00
C GLN A 43 -18.77 -2.88 10.75
N THR A 44 -18.48 -1.61 10.45
CA THR A 44 -19.49 -0.57 10.22
C THR A 44 -20.16 -0.72 8.86
N GLU A 45 -19.39 -1.04 7.82
CA GLU A 45 -19.85 -1.11 6.43
C GLU A 45 -20.23 -2.54 5.98
N GLY A 46 -19.96 -3.56 6.79
CA GLY A 46 -20.38 -4.95 6.53
C GLY A 46 -19.45 -5.74 5.61
N PHE A 47 -18.14 -5.53 5.69
CA PHE A 47 -17.14 -6.33 4.96
C PHE A 47 -16.00 -6.80 5.86
N GLU A 48 -15.32 -7.87 5.44
CA GLU A 48 -14.11 -8.36 6.12
C GLU A 48 -12.85 -7.76 5.49
N ILE A 49 -11.83 -7.53 6.31
CA ILE A 49 -10.49 -7.15 5.83
C ILE A 49 -9.53 -8.34 5.89
N ALA A 50 -8.51 -8.30 5.06
CA ALA A 50 -7.34 -9.16 5.14
C ALA A 50 -6.05 -8.34 5.14
N THR A 51 -4.98 -8.96 5.62
CA THR A 51 -3.65 -8.33 5.62
C THR A 51 -2.60 -9.30 5.12
N VAL A 52 -1.62 -8.78 4.40
CA VAL A 52 -0.45 -9.52 3.94
C VAL A 52 0.81 -8.77 4.31
N LYS A 53 1.88 -9.52 4.59
CA LYS A 53 3.20 -8.99 4.92
C LYS A 53 4.27 -9.59 4.00
N THR A 54 5.19 -8.74 3.58
CA THR A 54 6.42 -9.11 2.86
C THR A 54 7.60 -8.43 3.53
N TYR A 55 8.81 -8.93 3.29
CA TYR A 55 9.99 -8.58 4.07
C TYR A 55 11.16 -8.24 3.15
N PHE A 56 11.88 -7.17 3.48
CA PHE A 56 13.06 -6.74 2.73
C PHE A 56 14.17 -7.78 2.76
N LYS A 57 14.21 -8.65 3.77
CA LYS A 57 15.11 -9.81 3.85
C LYS A 57 14.97 -10.80 2.68
N GLY A 58 13.82 -10.82 1.99
CA GLY A 58 13.60 -11.63 0.79
C GLY A 58 13.86 -10.89 -0.53
N ASN A 59 14.13 -9.58 -0.50
CA ASN A 59 14.28 -8.75 -1.69
C ASN A 59 15.76 -8.71 -2.15
N SER A 60 16.02 -9.05 -3.41
CA SER A 60 17.39 -9.14 -3.94
C SER A 60 18.12 -7.80 -3.96
N LYS A 61 17.42 -6.68 -4.21
CA LYS A 61 18.03 -5.35 -4.18
C LYS A 61 18.42 -4.96 -2.75
N ALA A 62 17.55 -5.19 -1.78
CA ALA A 62 17.84 -4.95 -0.36
C ALA A 62 19.04 -5.78 0.13
N ILE A 63 19.14 -7.05 -0.29
CA ILE A 63 20.30 -7.90 0.00
C ILE A 63 21.58 -7.33 -0.62
N ALA A 64 21.52 -6.88 -1.88
CA ALA A 64 22.67 -6.30 -2.57
C ALA A 64 23.17 -5.00 -1.93
N GLU A 65 22.27 -4.20 -1.33
CA GLU A 65 22.60 -2.97 -0.61
C GLU A 65 23.01 -3.21 0.87
N GLY A 66 22.87 -4.44 1.38
CA GLY A 66 23.14 -4.76 2.79
C GLY A 66 22.06 -4.27 3.77
N GLU A 67 20.97 -3.70 3.27
CA GLU A 67 19.89 -3.06 4.05
C GLU A 67 18.63 -3.93 4.02
N THR A 68 18.65 -5.02 4.78
CA THR A 68 17.59 -6.06 4.75
C THR A 68 16.53 -5.92 5.85
N GLU A 69 16.70 -4.97 6.76
CA GLU A 69 15.72 -4.66 7.79
C GLU A 69 14.51 -3.97 7.17
N GLY A 70 13.32 -4.57 7.29
CA GLY A 70 12.12 -3.99 6.72
C GLY A 70 10.95 -4.95 6.53
N MET A 71 9.77 -4.37 6.39
CA MET A 71 8.53 -5.05 6.02
C MET A 71 7.61 -4.09 5.26
N ALA A 72 6.88 -4.62 4.28
CA ALA A 72 5.69 -3.98 3.75
C ALA A 72 4.44 -4.76 4.21
N LYS A 73 3.40 -4.04 4.62
CA LYS A 73 2.10 -4.60 4.99
C LYS A 73 1.01 -3.97 4.15
N VAL A 74 0.22 -4.82 3.50
CA VAL A 74 -0.94 -4.44 2.70
C VAL A 74 -2.20 -4.83 3.46
N ILE A 75 -3.18 -3.93 3.51
CA ILE A 75 -4.49 -4.10 4.14
C ILE A 75 -5.53 -3.86 3.05
N TYR A 76 -6.45 -4.79 2.88
CA TYR A 76 -7.41 -4.74 1.77
C TYR A 76 -8.73 -5.43 2.14
N ARG A 77 -9.78 -5.13 1.38
CA ARG A 77 -11.10 -5.76 1.51
C ARG A 77 -11.11 -7.18 0.95
N LYS A 78 -11.65 -8.16 1.68
CA LYS A 78 -11.71 -9.55 1.20
C LYS A 78 -12.69 -9.77 0.05
N ASP A 79 -13.77 -8.98 0.00
CA ASP A 79 -14.85 -9.14 -0.98
C ASP A 79 -14.52 -8.55 -2.35
N THR A 80 -13.83 -7.41 -2.38
CA THR A 80 -13.50 -6.68 -3.62
C THR A 80 -12.00 -6.63 -3.95
N GLY A 81 -11.15 -6.95 -2.97
CA GLY A 81 -9.72 -6.72 -3.05
C GLY A 81 -9.30 -5.24 -2.96
N GLU A 82 -10.24 -4.30 -2.75
CA GLU A 82 -9.94 -2.86 -2.67
C GLU A 82 -8.87 -2.58 -1.61
N LEU A 83 -7.86 -1.82 -2.00
CA LEU A 83 -6.76 -1.43 -1.12
C LEU A 83 -7.24 -0.43 -0.06
N LEU A 84 -7.05 -0.77 1.22
CA LEU A 84 -7.46 0.06 2.36
C LEU A 84 -6.29 0.76 3.06
N GLY A 85 -5.10 0.18 3.01
CA GLY A 85 -3.94 0.68 3.73
C GLY A 85 -2.65 -0.01 3.30
N VAL A 86 -1.56 0.73 3.25
CA VAL A 86 -0.20 0.18 3.07
C VAL A 86 0.73 0.83 4.08
N HIS A 87 1.55 0.02 4.72
CA HIS A 87 2.51 0.43 5.75
C HIS A 87 3.86 -0.19 5.41
N ILE A 88 4.90 0.61 5.27
CA ILE A 88 6.24 0.16 4.89
C ILE A 88 7.22 0.69 5.92
N PHE A 89 8.07 -0.18 6.45
CA PHE A 89 9.32 0.23 7.08
C PHE A 89 10.47 -0.46 6.37
N GLY A 90 11.54 0.26 6.03
CA GLY A 90 12.66 -0.29 5.26
C GLY A 90 13.37 0.74 4.42
N LEU A 91 14.35 0.29 3.63
CA LEU A 91 15.11 1.13 2.72
C LEU A 91 14.17 1.80 1.68
N HIS A 92 14.27 3.12 1.52
CA HIS A 92 13.42 3.93 0.61
C HIS A 92 11.91 3.82 0.85
N ALA A 93 11.45 3.50 2.07
CA ALA A 93 10.01 3.39 2.35
C ALA A 93 9.24 4.67 1.96
N SER A 94 9.83 5.85 2.17
CA SER A 94 9.23 7.15 1.82
C SER A 94 9.00 7.35 0.32
N ASP A 95 9.80 6.72 -0.54
CA ASP A 95 9.61 6.73 -1.98
C ASP A 95 8.63 5.64 -2.43
N LEU A 96 8.77 4.44 -1.87
CA LEU A 96 7.95 3.27 -2.22
C LEU A 96 6.46 3.49 -1.93
N ILE A 97 6.13 4.23 -0.87
CA ILE A 97 4.74 4.48 -0.48
C ILE A 97 3.93 5.22 -1.54
N GLN A 98 4.61 5.96 -2.44
CA GLN A 98 3.95 6.73 -3.48
C GLN A 98 3.17 5.83 -4.46
N GLU A 99 3.66 4.61 -4.72
CA GLU A 99 2.96 3.63 -5.53
C GLU A 99 1.60 3.27 -4.91
N ALA A 100 1.60 2.95 -3.61
CA ALA A 100 0.39 2.63 -2.87
C ALA A 100 -0.57 3.82 -2.73
N ALA A 101 -0.04 5.04 -2.58
CA ALA A 101 -0.85 6.25 -2.52
C ALA A 101 -1.60 6.49 -3.83
N ASN A 102 -0.92 6.33 -4.97
CA ASN A 102 -1.52 6.43 -6.29
C ASN A 102 -2.57 5.33 -6.54
N ALA A 103 -2.29 4.10 -6.09
CA ALA A 103 -3.23 2.99 -6.18
C ALA A 103 -4.50 3.23 -5.36
N MET A 104 -4.34 3.77 -4.16
CA MET A 104 -5.46 4.09 -3.26
C MET A 104 -6.32 5.23 -3.78
N TYR A 105 -5.70 6.29 -4.33
CA TYR A 105 -6.42 7.37 -5.00
C TYR A 105 -7.29 6.85 -6.16
N GLN A 106 -6.78 5.86 -6.89
CA GLN A 106 -7.48 5.21 -7.99
C GLN A 106 -8.43 4.07 -7.55
N ARG A 107 -8.53 3.79 -6.24
CA ARG A 107 -9.34 2.70 -5.66
C ARG A 107 -9.03 1.33 -6.28
N GLN A 108 -7.76 1.07 -6.57
CA GLN A 108 -7.35 -0.19 -7.21
C GLN A 108 -7.53 -1.38 -6.27
N SER A 109 -7.87 -2.52 -6.87
CA SER A 109 -7.93 -3.81 -6.18
C SER A 109 -6.57 -4.50 -6.23
N VAL A 110 -6.24 -5.28 -5.19
CA VAL A 110 -5.07 -6.19 -5.22
C VAL A 110 -5.15 -7.19 -6.38
N HIS A 111 -6.35 -7.47 -6.89
CA HIS A 111 -6.57 -8.28 -8.09
C HIS A 111 -6.05 -7.62 -9.38
N ASP A 112 -5.99 -6.28 -9.43
CA ASP A 112 -5.42 -5.55 -10.56
C ASP A 112 -3.93 -5.28 -10.34
N LEU A 113 -3.57 -4.91 -9.10
CA LEU A 113 -2.19 -4.55 -8.74
C LEU A 113 -1.20 -5.70 -8.95
N VAL A 114 -1.65 -6.95 -8.83
CA VAL A 114 -0.82 -8.15 -9.06
C VAL A 114 -0.28 -8.26 -10.49
N PHE A 115 -0.94 -7.61 -11.46
CA PHE A 115 -0.55 -7.66 -12.88
C PHE A 115 0.38 -6.51 -13.29
N LEU A 116 0.66 -5.57 -12.39
CA LEU A 116 1.62 -4.51 -12.64
C LEU A 116 3.03 -5.10 -12.74
N VAL A 117 3.85 -4.51 -13.61
CA VAL A 117 5.22 -4.94 -13.82
C VAL A 117 6.15 -4.05 -12.99
N HIS A 118 6.84 -4.66 -12.03
CA HIS A 118 7.89 -4.03 -11.26
C HIS A 118 9.26 -4.32 -11.89
N THR A 119 10.13 -3.31 -11.92
CA THR A 119 11.49 -3.46 -12.42
C THR A 119 12.29 -4.40 -11.53
N HIS A 120 13.12 -5.27 -12.14
CA HIS A 120 14.00 -6.19 -11.40
C HIS A 120 15.49 -5.88 -11.68
N PRO A 121 16.38 -5.90 -10.66
CA PRO A 121 16.06 -5.93 -9.23
C PRO A 121 15.77 -4.52 -8.69
N THR A 122 14.67 -4.34 -7.95
CA THR A 122 14.38 -3.09 -7.23
C THR A 122 13.69 -3.32 -5.89
N LEU A 123 13.66 -2.29 -5.04
CA LEU A 123 12.98 -2.38 -3.74
C LEU A 123 11.45 -2.41 -3.87
N SER A 124 10.90 -1.88 -4.98
CA SER A 124 9.44 -1.89 -5.20
C SER A 124 8.88 -3.30 -5.39
N GLU A 125 9.72 -4.28 -5.69
CA GLU A 125 9.35 -5.70 -5.69
C GLU A 125 8.84 -6.19 -4.30
N VAL A 126 9.10 -5.46 -3.20
CA VAL A 126 8.49 -5.76 -1.90
C VAL A 126 6.96 -5.56 -1.91
N LEU A 127 6.46 -4.59 -2.69
CA LEU A 127 5.04 -4.34 -2.90
C LEU A 127 4.45 -5.32 -3.90
N ASP A 128 5.17 -5.60 -5.00
CA ASP A 128 4.80 -6.65 -5.97
C ASP A 128 4.54 -8.00 -5.29
N GLU A 129 5.48 -8.46 -4.47
CA GLU A 129 5.32 -9.70 -3.70
C GLU A 129 4.10 -9.62 -2.75
N ALA A 130 3.83 -8.44 -2.17
CA ALA A 130 2.71 -8.24 -1.27
C ALA A 130 1.37 -8.35 -2.03
N TYR A 131 1.27 -7.77 -3.22
CA TYR A 131 0.07 -7.88 -4.06
C TYR A 131 -0.15 -9.32 -4.55
N LYS A 132 0.91 -10.00 -4.98
CA LYS A 132 0.86 -11.44 -5.33
C LYS A 132 0.35 -12.29 -4.18
N ARG A 133 0.91 -12.11 -2.98
CA ARG A 133 0.46 -12.84 -1.77
C ARG A 133 -0.98 -12.49 -1.38
N ALA A 134 -1.42 -11.23 -1.57
CA ALA A 134 -2.78 -10.80 -1.27
C ALA A 134 -3.81 -11.59 -2.10
N VAL A 135 -3.58 -11.73 -3.40
CA VAL A 135 -4.49 -12.49 -4.29
C VAL A 135 -4.59 -13.96 -3.88
N PHE A 136 -3.49 -14.62 -3.48
CA PHE A 136 -3.55 -16.01 -3.00
C PHE A 136 -4.30 -16.20 -1.68
N SER A 137 -4.47 -15.13 -0.89
CA SER A 137 -5.21 -15.16 0.37
C SER A 137 -6.70 -14.82 0.24
N VAL A 138 -7.12 -14.29 -0.92
CA VAL A 138 -8.53 -14.17 -1.30
C VAL A 138 -8.90 -15.46 -2.01
N GLY A 139 -9.70 -16.31 -1.34
CA GLY A 139 -10.01 -17.67 -1.81
C GLY A 139 -10.34 -17.73 -3.30
N GLY A 140 -9.63 -18.63 -4.00
CA GLY A 140 -9.84 -18.89 -5.41
C GLY A 140 -11.30 -19.23 -5.71
N HIS A 141 -11.76 -18.73 -6.85
CA HIS A 141 -12.69 -19.49 -7.67
C HIS A 141 -11.89 -20.51 -8.48
#